data_AF-A0A836TCD1-F1
#
_entry.id   AF-A0A836TCD1-F1
#
_cell.length_a   1.000
_cell.length_b   1.000
_cell.length_c   1.000
_cell.angle_alpha   90.00
_cell.angle_beta   90.00
_cell.angle_gamma   90.00
#
_symmetry.space_group_name_H-M   'P 1'
#
loop_
_entity.id
_entity.type
_entity.pdbx_description
1 polymer ?
#
loop_
_entity_poly.entity_id
_entity_poly.type
_entity_poly.pdbx_seq_one_letter_code
_entity_poly.pdbx_strand_id
1 'polypeptide(L)'
;MNKFELFKKDFLNSLTNEQKEFLQKLCFYSKCLCDFVFRDEKRLFYLYENLDKPLLGKEKLLKETKSKIDINLPEHIFIQELTKFKMLHFGRILSKDIYGKNSLPDLMEEYSYLADATIEIAFNKAFEEAKKRYGIPKSENGEDVNASVIALGKLGGLELNYYSDIDIMYIYSEEGKTD
;
A
#
# COMPACT_ATOMS: atom_id res chain seq x y z
N MET A 1 -3.27 -25.57 24.92
CA MET A 1 -3.60 -24.36 24.13
C MET A 1 -2.33 -23.54 24.04
N ASN A 2 -1.77 -23.34 22.84
CA ASN A 2 -0.49 -22.63 22.72
C ASN A 2 -0.70 -21.11 22.99
N LYS A 3 0.37 -20.37 23.29
CA LYS A 3 0.32 -18.93 23.62
C LYS A 3 -0.40 -18.09 22.53
N PHE A 4 -0.21 -18.45 21.26
CA PHE A 4 -0.85 -17.87 20.08
C PHE A 4 -2.36 -18.17 20.01
N GLU A 5 -2.81 -19.36 20.40
CA GLU A 5 -4.23 -19.70 20.50
C GLU A 5 -4.92 -18.96 21.66
N LEU A 6 -4.21 -18.75 22.78
CA LEU A 6 -4.70 -17.96 23.92
C LEU A 6 -4.88 -16.50 23.56
N PHE A 7 -3.89 -15.89 22.89
CA PHE A 7 -4.02 -14.52 22.40
C PHE A 7 -5.18 -14.36 21.41
N LYS A 8 -5.41 -15.33 20.51
CA LYS A 8 -6.57 -15.29 19.61
C LYS A 8 -7.89 -15.36 20.37
N LYS A 9 -7.98 -16.19 21.43
CA LYS A 9 -9.20 -16.34 22.22
C LYS A 9 -9.53 -15.06 23.00
N ASP A 10 -8.53 -14.47 23.65
CA ASP A 10 -8.72 -13.24 24.42
C ASP A 10 -9.08 -12.06 23.51
N PHE A 11 -8.40 -11.95 22.36
CA PHE A 11 -8.76 -11.00 21.31
C PHE A 11 -10.20 -11.19 20.83
N LEU A 12 -10.61 -12.41 20.46
CA LEU A 12 -11.98 -12.66 20.00
C LEU A 12 -13.02 -12.37 21.10
N ASN A 13 -12.69 -12.60 22.37
CA ASN A 13 -13.57 -12.30 23.49
C ASN A 13 -13.71 -10.79 23.75
N SER A 14 -12.70 -9.99 23.42
CA SER A 14 -12.73 -8.54 23.60
C SER A 14 -13.57 -7.81 22.55
N LEU A 15 -13.88 -8.45 21.41
CA LEU A 15 -14.66 -7.85 20.33
C LEU A 15 -16.15 -7.74 20.65
N THR A 16 -16.74 -6.62 20.23
CA THR A 16 -18.21 -6.44 20.19
C THR A 16 -18.85 -7.41 19.19
N ASN A 17 -20.17 -7.58 19.24
CA ASN A 17 -20.88 -8.42 18.27
C ASN A 17 -20.72 -7.90 16.83
N GLU A 18 -20.76 -6.59 16.63
CA GLU A 18 -20.56 -5.96 15.32
C GLU A 18 -19.14 -6.19 14.79
N GLN A 19 -18.13 -6.07 15.66
CA GLN A 19 -16.73 -6.34 15.29
C GLN A 19 -16.49 -7.82 14.97
N LYS A 20 -17.18 -8.73 15.66
CA LYS A 20 -17.14 -10.17 15.35
C LYS A 20 -17.77 -10.46 13.99
N GLU A 21 -18.93 -9.88 13.69
CA GLU A 21 -19.56 -10.01 12.37
C GLU A 21 -18.66 -9.43 11.27
N PHE A 22 -18.03 -8.28 11.54
CA PHE A 22 -17.03 -7.68 10.67
C PHE A 22 -15.87 -8.62 10.35
N LEU A 23 -15.23 -9.15 11.39
CA LEU A 23 -14.13 -10.10 11.24
C LEU A 23 -14.56 -11.37 10.50
N GLN A 24 -15.75 -11.91 10.79
CA GLN A 24 -16.28 -13.10 10.13
C GLN A 24 -16.47 -12.89 8.62
N LYS A 25 -17.14 -11.80 8.22
CA LYS A 25 -17.29 -11.46 6.79
C LYS A 25 -15.95 -11.23 6.13
N LEU A 26 -15.05 -10.46 6.76
CA LEU A 26 -13.70 -10.22 6.21
C LEU A 26 -12.95 -11.55 5.96
N CYS A 27 -12.95 -12.46 6.94
CA CYS A 27 -12.30 -13.75 6.83
C CYS A 27 -12.96 -14.69 5.82
N PHE A 28 -14.28 -14.59 5.62
CA PHE A 28 -15.01 -15.34 4.60
C PHE A 28 -14.58 -14.93 3.19
N TYR A 29 -14.44 -13.62 2.93
CA TYR A 29 -14.06 -13.11 1.61
C TYR A 29 -12.55 -13.13 1.34
N SER A 30 -11.70 -13.05 2.38
CA SER A 30 -10.25 -12.97 2.19
C SER A 30 -9.47 -13.66 3.31
N LYS A 31 -8.98 -14.87 3.01
CA LYS A 31 -8.03 -15.58 3.88
C LYS A 31 -6.76 -14.75 4.13
N CYS A 32 -6.27 -14.05 3.11
CA CYS A 32 -5.08 -13.21 3.22
C CYS A 32 -5.27 -12.08 4.24
N LEU A 33 -6.40 -11.36 4.20
CA LEU A 33 -6.69 -10.33 5.19
C LEU A 33 -7.01 -10.91 6.57
N CYS A 34 -7.63 -12.09 6.63
CA CYS A 34 -7.83 -12.82 7.87
C CYS A 34 -6.48 -13.07 8.58
N ASP A 35 -5.51 -13.66 7.86
CA ASP A 35 -4.18 -13.92 8.38
C ASP A 35 -3.43 -12.62 8.72
N PHE A 36 -3.64 -11.57 7.93
CA PHE A 36 -3.05 -10.26 8.18
C PHE A 36 -3.57 -9.62 9.48
N VAL A 37 -4.87 -9.68 9.73
CA VAL A 37 -5.49 -9.14 10.96
C VAL A 37 -5.10 -9.97 12.18
N PHE A 38 -5.08 -11.30 12.08
CA PHE A 38 -4.70 -12.15 13.21
C PHE A 38 -3.23 -12.05 13.64
N ARG A 39 -2.39 -11.37 12.86
CA ARG A 39 -0.99 -11.06 13.23
C ARG A 39 -0.87 -9.80 14.10
N ASP A 40 -1.89 -8.94 14.13
CA ASP A 40 -1.93 -7.72 14.93
C ASP A 40 -3.37 -7.19 15.03
N GLU A 41 -3.96 -7.29 16.24
CA GLU A 41 -5.34 -6.92 16.54
C GLU A 41 -5.69 -5.48 16.17
N LYS A 42 -4.72 -4.56 16.21
CA LYS A 42 -4.93 -3.14 15.86
C LYS A 42 -5.38 -2.96 14.42
N ARG A 43 -5.05 -3.92 13.55
CA ARG A 43 -5.47 -3.91 12.15
C ARG A 43 -6.98 -4.07 12.03
N LEU A 44 -7.61 -4.93 12.83
CA LEU A 44 -9.06 -5.09 12.79
C LEU A 44 -9.76 -3.77 13.13
N PHE A 45 -9.32 -3.14 14.24
CA PHE A 45 -9.89 -1.87 14.70
C PHE A 45 -9.71 -0.77 13.66
N TYR A 46 -8.52 -0.67 13.06
CA TYR A 46 -8.29 0.27 11.96
C TYR A 46 -9.25 0.02 10.79
N LEU A 47 -9.43 -1.23 10.35
CA LEU A 47 -10.34 -1.54 9.23
C LEU A 47 -11.79 -1.19 9.57
N TYR A 48 -12.25 -1.58 10.76
CA TYR A 48 -13.60 -1.33 11.25
C TYR A 48 -13.90 0.17 11.39
N GLU A 49 -13.01 0.92 12.03
CA GLU A 49 -13.16 2.38 12.25
C GLU A 49 -13.10 3.21 10.97
N ASN A 50 -12.57 2.65 9.88
CA ASN A 50 -12.51 3.32 8.57
C ASN A 50 -13.60 2.85 7.60
N LEU A 51 -14.47 1.92 8.02
CA LEU A 51 -15.49 1.34 7.16
C LEU A 51 -16.44 2.42 6.59
N ASP A 52 -16.91 3.32 7.45
CA ASP A 52 -17.86 4.38 7.08
C ASP A 52 -17.20 5.74 6.77
N LYS A 53 -15.88 5.84 6.89
CA LYS A 53 -15.15 7.08 6.57
C LYS A 53 -15.03 7.28 5.06
N PRO A 54 -14.89 8.51 4.54
CA PRO A 54 -14.64 8.74 3.12
C PRO A 54 -13.40 8.02 2.59
N LEU A 55 -13.33 7.81 1.27
CA LEU A 55 -12.10 7.41 0.60
C LEU A 55 -11.01 8.47 0.83
N LEU A 56 -9.75 8.04 0.81
CA LEU A 56 -8.61 8.91 1.10
C LEU A 56 -8.24 9.76 -0.12
N GLY A 57 -8.33 9.17 -1.32
CA GLY A 57 -7.86 9.78 -2.55
C GLY A 57 -6.33 9.85 -2.64
N LYS A 58 -5.85 10.27 -3.82
CA LYS A 58 -4.43 10.31 -4.19
C LYS A 58 -3.56 11.09 -3.19
N GLU A 59 -3.90 12.34 -2.91
CA GLU A 59 -3.05 13.24 -2.12
C GLU A 59 -2.82 12.72 -0.70
N LYS A 60 -3.86 12.21 -0.05
CA LYS A 60 -3.74 11.68 1.32
C LYS A 60 -2.94 10.40 1.35
N LEU A 61 -3.15 9.48 0.39
CA LEU A 61 -2.35 8.25 0.31
C LEU A 61 -0.87 8.54 0.08
N LEU A 62 -0.54 9.46 -0.82
CA LEU A 62 0.84 9.89 -1.04
C LEU A 62 1.46 10.51 0.22
N LYS A 63 0.74 11.42 0.87
CA LYS A 63 1.19 12.08 2.10
C LYS A 63 1.37 11.07 3.25
N GLU A 64 0.44 10.14 3.41
CA GLU A 64 0.55 9.10 4.44
C GLU A 64 1.73 8.17 4.18
N THR A 65 1.94 7.73 2.94
CA THR A 65 3.06 6.84 2.61
C THR A 65 4.39 7.54 2.86
N LYS A 66 4.54 8.81 2.42
CA LYS A 66 5.74 9.63 2.66
C LYS A 66 6.02 9.89 4.15
N SER A 67 4.99 10.01 4.98
CA SER A 67 5.17 10.27 6.41
C SER A 67 5.40 9.01 7.25
N LYS A 68 4.90 7.85 6.80
CA LYS A 68 4.97 6.59 7.57
C LYS A 68 6.11 5.66 7.13
N ILE A 69 6.59 5.78 5.88
CA ILE A 69 7.60 4.88 5.32
C ILE A 69 8.91 5.64 5.10
N ASP A 70 9.92 5.29 5.88
CA ASP A 70 11.27 5.83 5.72
C ASP A 70 12.06 5.04 4.68
N ILE A 71 12.47 5.72 3.61
CA ILE A 71 13.25 5.13 2.51
C ILE A 71 14.67 4.73 2.93
N ASN A 72 15.18 5.27 4.04
CA ASN A 72 16.52 4.96 4.55
C ASN A 72 16.56 3.67 5.39
N LEU A 73 15.41 3.03 5.63
CA LEU A 73 15.36 1.74 6.31
C LEU A 73 16.14 0.66 5.53
N PRO A 74 16.76 -0.31 6.22
CA PRO A 74 17.32 -1.50 5.59
C PRO A 74 16.28 -2.17 4.69
N GLU A 75 16.70 -2.69 3.54
CA GLU A 75 15.82 -3.20 2.47
C GLU A 75 14.72 -4.13 3.01
N HIS A 76 15.09 -5.13 3.81
CA HIS A 76 14.13 -6.08 4.37
C HIS A 76 13.09 -5.44 5.30
N ILE A 77 13.44 -4.39 6.05
CA ILE A 77 12.52 -3.65 6.90
C ILE A 77 11.63 -2.74 6.06
N PHE A 78 12.21 -2.04 5.07
CA PHE A 78 11.46 -1.22 4.13
C PHE A 78 10.38 -2.01 3.41
N ILE A 79 10.72 -3.18 2.86
CA ILE A 79 9.77 -4.06 2.17
C ILE A 79 8.65 -4.49 3.13
N GLN A 80 8.99 -4.82 4.38
CA GLN A 80 7.99 -5.20 5.38
C GLN A 80 7.05 -4.05 5.72
N GLU A 81 7.55 -2.85 5.95
CA GLU A 81 6.72 -1.68 6.29
C GLU A 81 5.85 -1.25 5.11
N LEU A 82 6.40 -1.20 3.89
CA LEU A 82 5.62 -0.89 2.69
C LEU A 82 4.54 -1.94 2.42
N THR A 83 4.85 -3.22 2.63
CA THR A 83 3.87 -4.32 2.51
C THR A 83 2.77 -4.18 3.56
N LYS A 84 3.10 -3.88 4.81
CA LYS A 84 2.10 -3.65 5.87
C LYS A 84 1.21 -2.46 5.52
N PHE A 85 1.77 -1.36 5.05
CA PHE A 85 1.03 -0.18 4.61
C PHE A 85 0.05 -0.54 3.48
N LYS A 86 0.55 -1.20 2.42
CA LYS A 86 -0.28 -1.66 1.31
C LYS A 86 -1.41 -2.55 1.80
N MET A 87 -1.10 -3.55 2.63
CA MET A 87 -2.10 -4.50 3.14
C MET A 87 -3.14 -3.83 4.04
N LEU A 88 -2.76 -2.82 4.81
CA LEU A 88 -3.68 -2.07 5.67
C LEU A 88 -4.70 -1.27 4.83
N HIS A 89 -4.23 -0.52 3.82
CA HIS A 89 -5.12 0.24 2.95
C HIS A 89 -5.89 -0.65 1.98
N PHE A 90 -5.30 -1.73 1.46
CA PHE A 90 -6.01 -2.75 0.69
C PHE A 90 -7.15 -3.36 1.53
N GLY A 91 -6.88 -3.70 2.79
CA GLY A 91 -7.91 -4.20 3.69
C GLY A 91 -9.04 -3.20 3.90
N ARG A 92 -8.73 -1.90 4.01
CA ARG A 92 -9.74 -0.84 4.15
C ARG A 92 -10.62 -0.75 2.91
N ILE A 93 -10.01 -0.80 1.71
CA ILE A 93 -10.73 -0.76 0.43
C ILE A 93 -11.61 -2.01 0.29
N LEU A 94 -11.08 -3.21 0.51
CA LEU A 94 -11.85 -4.44 0.37
C LEU A 94 -12.97 -4.54 1.42
N SER A 95 -12.75 -4.03 2.63
CA SER A 95 -13.80 -3.97 3.66
C SER A 95 -14.97 -3.10 3.19
N LYS A 96 -14.71 -2.00 2.49
CA LYS A 96 -15.76 -1.15 1.91
C LYS A 96 -16.49 -1.84 0.77
N ASP A 97 -15.78 -2.61 -0.05
CA ASP A 97 -16.37 -3.44 -1.12
C ASP A 97 -17.33 -4.49 -0.55
N ILE A 98 -16.85 -5.30 0.41
CA ILE A 98 -17.63 -6.37 1.08
C ILE A 98 -18.92 -5.83 1.70
N TYR A 99 -18.90 -4.60 2.22
CA TYR A 99 -20.03 -3.96 2.88
C TYR A 99 -20.82 -3.00 1.98
N GLY A 100 -20.49 -2.89 0.69
CA GLY A 100 -21.18 -2.03 -0.26
C GLY A 100 -21.15 -0.55 0.12
N LYS A 101 -20.05 -0.07 0.72
CA LYS A 101 -19.93 1.31 1.22
C LYS A 101 -19.61 2.34 0.14
N ASN A 102 -19.09 1.89 -1.00
CA ASN A 102 -18.71 2.72 -2.13
C ASN A 102 -19.00 1.97 -3.44
N SER A 103 -19.08 2.71 -4.56
CA SER A 103 -19.22 2.08 -5.87
C SER A 103 -17.93 1.36 -6.28
N LEU A 104 -18.04 0.34 -7.14
CA LEU A 104 -16.86 -0.37 -7.64
C LEU A 104 -15.88 0.55 -8.38
N PRO A 105 -16.31 1.50 -9.25
CA PRO A 105 -15.40 2.47 -9.86
C PRO A 105 -14.61 3.29 -8.84
N ASP A 106 -15.26 3.81 -7.79
CA ASP A 106 -14.56 4.60 -6.75
C ASP A 106 -13.50 3.75 -6.03
N LEU A 107 -13.80 2.47 -5.80
CA LEU A 107 -12.88 1.55 -5.13
C LEU A 107 -11.70 1.13 -6.02
N MET A 108 -11.91 0.99 -7.33
CA MET A 108 -10.83 0.75 -8.31
C MET A 108 -9.92 1.97 -8.43
N GLU A 109 -10.49 3.16 -8.44
CA GLU A 109 -9.72 4.41 -8.44
C GLU A 109 -8.89 4.54 -7.15
N GLU A 110 -9.50 4.34 -5.99
CA GLU A 110 -8.80 4.34 -4.70
C GLU A 110 -7.68 3.29 -4.64
N TYR A 111 -7.89 2.11 -5.22
CA TYR A 111 -6.88 1.06 -5.29
C TYR A 111 -5.73 1.43 -6.23
N SER A 112 -6.04 2.12 -7.34
CA SER A 112 -5.04 2.68 -8.25
C SER A 112 -4.16 3.72 -7.53
N TYR A 113 -4.77 4.60 -6.73
CA TYR A 113 -4.03 5.57 -5.92
C TYR A 113 -3.14 4.91 -4.86
N LEU A 114 -3.57 3.78 -4.28
CA LEU A 114 -2.73 3.01 -3.36
C LEU A 114 -1.50 2.44 -4.07
N ALA A 115 -1.69 1.85 -5.26
CA ALA A 115 -0.59 1.34 -6.06
C ALA A 115 0.40 2.46 -6.44
N ASP A 116 -0.11 3.58 -6.96
CA ASP A 116 0.67 4.79 -7.30
C ASP A 116 1.54 5.25 -6.11
N ALA A 117 0.95 5.40 -4.93
CA ALA A 117 1.68 5.83 -3.73
C ALA A 117 2.76 4.84 -3.28
N THR A 118 2.51 3.53 -3.41
CA THR A 118 3.51 2.51 -3.08
C THR A 118 4.66 2.46 -4.09
N ILE A 119 4.36 2.66 -5.38
CA ILE A 119 5.36 2.70 -6.45
C ILE A 119 6.26 3.94 -6.28
N GLU A 120 5.69 5.10 -5.99
CA GLU A 120 6.46 6.33 -5.80
C GLU A 120 7.51 6.18 -4.69
N ILE A 121 7.12 5.61 -3.53
CA ILE A 121 8.05 5.41 -2.42
C ILE A 121 9.09 4.33 -2.71
N ALA A 122 8.71 3.25 -3.41
CA ALA A 122 9.65 2.21 -3.83
C ALA A 122 10.67 2.76 -4.84
N PHE A 123 10.22 3.53 -5.82
CA PHE A 123 11.07 4.18 -6.81
C PHE A 123 12.04 5.16 -6.17
N ASN A 124 11.55 6.03 -5.26
CA ASN A 124 12.41 6.98 -4.56
C ASN A 124 13.53 6.28 -3.78
N LYS A 125 13.22 5.19 -3.06
CA LYS A 125 14.25 4.40 -2.38
C LYS A 125 15.29 3.86 -3.36
N ALA A 126 14.84 3.17 -4.42
CA ALA A 126 15.73 2.55 -5.39
C ALA A 126 16.62 3.59 -6.09
N PHE A 127 16.05 4.76 -6.42
CA PHE A 127 16.79 5.84 -7.06
C PHE A 127 17.81 6.49 -6.12
N GLU A 128 17.46 6.73 -4.85
CA GLU A 128 18.43 7.21 -3.84
C GLU A 128 19.56 6.20 -3.60
N GLU A 129 19.27 4.90 -3.59
CA GLU A 129 20.29 3.86 -3.46
C GLU A 129 21.22 3.80 -4.68
N ALA A 130 20.66 3.94 -5.89
CA ALA A 130 21.44 4.03 -7.11
C ALA A 130 22.37 5.25 -7.09
N LYS A 131 21.86 6.43 -6.69
CA LYS A 131 22.67 7.64 -6.56
C LYS A 131 23.80 7.50 -5.53
N LYS A 132 23.54 6.85 -4.39
CA LYS A 132 24.58 6.58 -3.38
C LYS A 132 25.68 5.65 -3.89
N ARG A 133 25.33 4.69 -4.77
CA ARG A 133 26.26 3.67 -5.27
C ARG A 133 27.06 4.13 -6.47
N TYR A 134 26.42 4.85 -7.39
CA TYR A 134 26.99 5.19 -8.70
C TYR A 134 27.26 6.69 -8.86
N GLY A 135 26.74 7.55 -7.99
CA GLY A 135 26.77 9.00 -8.17
C GLY A 135 25.47 9.54 -8.75
N ILE A 136 25.31 10.86 -8.73
CA ILE A 136 24.12 11.53 -9.28
C ILE A 136 24.26 11.57 -10.81
N PRO A 137 23.31 11.06 -11.60
CA PRO A 137 23.42 11.11 -13.04
C PRO A 137 23.40 12.57 -13.52
N LYS A 138 24.41 12.95 -14.30
CA LYS A 138 24.59 14.29 -14.86
C LYS A 138 24.48 14.27 -16.38
N SER A 139 23.80 15.25 -16.95
CA SER A 139 23.80 15.48 -18.40
C SER A 139 25.16 15.99 -18.89
N GLU A 140 25.33 16.12 -20.21
CA GLU A 140 26.53 16.74 -20.79
C GLU A 140 26.78 18.17 -20.29
N ASN A 141 25.71 18.89 -19.89
CA ASN A 141 25.79 20.25 -19.36
C ASN A 141 26.00 20.30 -17.83
N GLY A 142 26.09 19.15 -17.16
CA GLY A 142 26.28 19.05 -15.70
C GLY A 142 25.00 19.20 -14.86
N GLU A 143 23.83 19.22 -15.50
CA GLU A 143 22.52 19.24 -14.82
C GLU A 143 22.12 17.84 -14.33
N ASP A 144 21.33 17.77 -13.26
CA ASP A 144 20.82 16.48 -12.75
C ASP A 144 19.85 15.86 -13.76
N VAL A 145 20.10 14.61 -14.17
CA VAL A 145 19.15 13.83 -14.95
C VAL A 145 18.09 13.27 -14.02
N ASN A 146 16.85 13.62 -14.30
CA ASN A 146 15.70 13.15 -13.54
C ASN A 146 15.13 11.88 -14.15
N ALA A 147 14.52 11.05 -13.32
CA ALA A 147 13.81 9.85 -13.73
C ALA A 147 12.40 9.82 -13.16
N SER A 148 11.50 9.12 -13.84
CA SER A 148 10.09 9.00 -13.44
C SER A 148 9.53 7.65 -13.86
N VAL A 149 8.44 7.26 -13.19
CA VAL A 149 7.67 6.05 -13.50
C VAL A 149 6.34 6.46 -14.10
N ILE A 150 6.01 5.93 -15.27
CA ILE A 150 4.72 6.09 -15.93
C ILE A 150 3.91 4.82 -15.72
N ALA A 151 2.74 4.95 -15.11
CA ALA A 151 1.76 3.88 -15.05
C ALA A 151 1.07 3.70 -16.41
N LEU A 152 0.95 2.45 -16.85
CA LEU A 152 0.27 2.05 -18.08
C LEU A 152 -0.96 1.20 -17.74
N GLY A 153 -1.69 0.79 -18.77
CA GLY A 153 -2.82 -0.14 -18.64
C GLY A 153 -3.86 0.35 -17.63
N LYS A 154 -4.37 -0.57 -16.81
CA LYS A 154 -5.43 -0.29 -15.83
C LYS A 154 -4.99 0.67 -14.74
N LEU A 155 -3.72 0.63 -14.33
CA LEU A 155 -3.21 1.59 -13.35
C LEU A 155 -3.19 3.00 -13.95
N GLY A 156 -2.71 3.14 -15.20
CA GLY A 156 -2.72 4.41 -15.93
C GLY A 156 -4.14 4.95 -16.20
N GLY A 157 -5.11 4.04 -16.36
CA GLY A 157 -6.54 4.37 -16.49
C GLY A 157 -7.30 4.57 -15.18
N LEU A 158 -6.63 4.46 -14.02
CA LEU A 158 -7.24 4.55 -12.68
C LEU A 158 -8.36 3.51 -12.43
N GLU A 159 -8.26 2.36 -13.06
CA GLU A 159 -9.25 1.27 -12.99
C GLU A 159 -8.60 -0.06 -12.53
N LEU A 160 -7.56 0.04 -11.70
CA LEU A 160 -6.86 -1.12 -11.18
C LEU A 160 -7.82 -2.02 -10.40
N ASN A 161 -7.85 -3.31 -10.75
CA ASN A 161 -8.63 -4.31 -10.04
C ASN A 161 -7.74 -5.26 -9.21
N TYR A 162 -8.32 -6.04 -8.29
CA TYR A 162 -7.57 -6.85 -7.32
C TYR A 162 -6.70 -7.97 -7.91
N TYR A 163 -6.89 -8.31 -9.18
CA TYR A 163 -6.16 -9.35 -9.90
C TYR A 163 -5.29 -8.81 -11.03
N SER A 164 -5.22 -7.48 -11.19
CA SER A 164 -4.46 -6.86 -12.27
C SER A 164 -2.98 -6.85 -11.94
N ASP A 165 -2.18 -7.14 -12.95
CA ASP A 165 -0.77 -6.79 -12.95
C ASP A 165 -0.60 -5.27 -13.00
N ILE A 166 0.59 -4.80 -12.62
CA ILE A 166 0.97 -3.39 -12.69
C ILE A 166 1.92 -3.24 -13.88
N ASP A 167 1.45 -2.52 -14.90
CA ASP A 167 2.26 -2.15 -16.06
C ASP A 167 2.89 -0.77 -15.82
N ILE A 168 4.22 -0.70 -15.84
CA ILE A 168 4.97 0.55 -15.65
C ILE A 168 6.10 0.69 -16.67
N MET A 169 6.43 1.94 -16.99
CA MET A 169 7.57 2.32 -17.82
C MET A 169 8.45 3.31 -17.05
N TYR A 170 9.76 3.09 -17.05
CA TYR A 170 10.73 4.05 -16.53
C TYR A 170 11.16 4.99 -17.65
N ILE A 171 11.18 6.29 -17.36
CA ILE A 171 11.68 7.32 -18.26
C ILE A 171 12.71 8.18 -17.53
N TYR A 172 13.56 8.83 -18.31
CA TYR A 172 14.53 9.81 -17.82
C TYR A 172 14.51 11.04 -18.74
N SER A 173 14.92 12.19 -18.20
CA SER A 173 14.83 13.47 -18.91
C SER A 173 15.74 13.54 -20.14
N GLU A 174 16.94 12.98 -20.05
CA GLU A 174 17.95 12.94 -21.11
C GLU A 174 19.10 11.97 -20.78
N GLU A 175 19.96 11.67 -21.75
CA GLU A 175 21.16 10.86 -21.53
C GLU A 175 22.10 11.50 -20.50
N GLY A 176 22.70 10.67 -19.63
CA GLY A 176 23.59 11.15 -18.59
C GLY A 176 24.60 10.11 -18.13
N LYS A 177 25.60 10.57 -17.38
CA LYS A 177 26.65 9.73 -16.79
C LYS A 177 26.68 9.91 -15.29
N THR A 178 27.00 8.83 -14.60
CA THR A 178 27.27 8.82 -13.17
C THR A 178 28.80 8.83 -12.94
N ASP A 179 29.24 9.07 -11.71
CA ASP A 179 30.66 9.26 -11.34
C ASP A 179 31.49 7.96 -11.38
#